data_AF-A0A8X7WEQ4-F1
#
_entry.id   AF-A0A8X7WEQ4-F1
#
_cell.length_a   1.000
_cell.length_b   1.000
_cell.length_c   1.000
_cell.angle_alpha   90.00
_cell.angle_beta   90.00
_cell.angle_gamma   90.00
#
_symmetry.space_group_name_H-M   'P 1'
#
loop_
_entity.id
_entity.type
_entity.pdbx_description
1 polymer ?
#
loop_
_entity_poly.entity_id
_entity_poly.type
_entity_poly.pdbx_seq_one_letter_code
_entity_poly.pdbx_strand_id
1 'polypeptide(L)'
;MMEWMETRKDIHFSAYDTAFKLELIIKAHGLKQAEEYFEQLRSSVSLKAAYLPLLRGYVKGRLVQEAEAFMEKLNELGFLVTPHPFNEMMKLYDQNQQYNERCEEGVP
;
A
#
# COMPACT_ATOMS: atom_id res chain seq x y z
N MET A 1 -38.09 -13.26 -7.07
CA MET A 1 -37.37 -13.68 -5.86
C MET A 1 -35.99 -13.02 -5.87
N MET A 2 -35.98 -11.71 -5.59
CA MET A 2 -34.76 -10.85 -5.51
C MET A 2 -34.34 -10.61 -4.05
N GLU A 3 -34.83 -11.43 -3.12
CA GLU A 3 -34.63 -11.25 -1.68
C GLU A 3 -33.25 -11.70 -1.19
N TRP A 4 -32.47 -12.42 -2.01
CA TRP A 4 -31.14 -12.91 -1.65
C TRP A 4 -30.00 -11.91 -1.97
N MET A 5 -30.27 -10.89 -2.81
CA MET A 5 -29.34 -9.81 -3.12
C MET A 5 -29.38 -8.69 -2.07
N GLU A 6 -30.52 -8.51 -1.41
CA GLU A 6 -30.70 -7.44 -0.42
C GLU A 6 -30.04 -7.72 0.92
N THR A 7 -29.79 -9.00 1.26
CA THR A 7 -29.05 -9.39 2.47
C THR A 7 -27.53 -9.20 2.35
N ARG A 8 -27.02 -8.78 1.19
CA ARG A 8 -25.59 -8.54 0.94
C ARG A 8 -25.18 -7.07 0.96
N LYS A 9 -26.10 -6.15 1.21
CA LYS A 9 -25.76 -4.72 1.36
C LYS A 9 -24.91 -4.45 2.61
N ASP A 10 -24.96 -5.35 3.59
CA ASP A 10 -24.20 -5.24 4.86
C ASP A 10 -22.95 -6.14 4.91
N ILE A 11 -22.69 -6.94 3.88
CA ILE A 11 -21.50 -7.79 3.82
C ILE A 11 -20.43 -6.99 3.11
N HIS A 12 -19.62 -6.25 3.89
CA HIS A 12 -18.25 -5.83 3.58
C HIS A 12 -17.93 -5.66 2.08
N PHE A 13 -17.62 -4.43 1.63
CA PHE A 13 -16.63 -4.28 0.56
C PHE A 13 -15.48 -5.24 0.88
N SER A 14 -15.31 -6.31 0.10
CA SER A 14 -14.47 -7.41 0.52
C SER A 14 -13.03 -6.91 0.68
N ALA A 15 -12.20 -7.59 1.46
CA ALA A 15 -10.77 -7.28 1.53
C ALA A 15 -10.17 -7.15 0.12
N TYR A 16 -10.59 -8.04 -0.78
CA TYR A 16 -10.23 -8.00 -2.20
C TYR A 16 -10.67 -6.69 -2.88
N ASP A 17 -11.93 -6.29 -2.75
CA ASP A 17 -12.44 -5.05 -3.37
C ASP A 17 -11.72 -3.82 -2.84
N THR A 18 -11.38 -3.80 -1.55
CA THR A 18 -10.64 -2.71 -0.93
C THR A 18 -9.23 -2.61 -1.52
N ALA A 19 -8.51 -3.73 -1.60
CA ALA A 19 -7.17 -3.79 -2.17
C ALA A 19 -7.19 -3.40 -3.67
N PHE A 20 -8.13 -3.95 -4.42
CA PHE A 20 -8.29 -3.67 -5.86
C PHE A 20 -8.62 -2.21 -6.12
N LYS A 21 -9.56 -1.63 -5.36
CA LYS A 21 -9.89 -0.20 -5.45
C LYS A 21 -8.69 0.68 -5.16
N LEU A 22 -7.90 0.36 -4.14
CA LEU A 22 -6.68 1.11 -3.83
C LEU A 22 -5.67 1.03 -4.98
N GLU A 23 -5.43 -0.16 -5.55
CA GLU A 23 -4.56 -0.31 -6.73
C GLU A 23 -5.04 0.52 -7.92
N LEU A 24 -6.35 0.59 -8.15
CA LEU A 24 -6.93 1.42 -9.20
C LEU A 24 -6.71 2.91 -8.92
N ILE A 25 -6.90 3.38 -7.69
CA ILE A 25 -6.66 4.77 -7.31
C ILE A 25 -5.18 5.13 -7.54
N ILE A 26 -4.25 4.28 -7.10
CA ILE A 26 -2.81 4.51 -7.34
C ILE A 26 -2.53 4.66 -8.83
N LYS A 27 -3.09 3.80 -9.68
CA LYS A 27 -2.88 3.83 -11.13
C LYS A 27 -3.53 5.03 -11.82
N ALA A 28 -4.74 5.40 -11.40
CA ALA A 28 -5.55 6.41 -12.09
C ALA A 28 -5.31 7.84 -11.58
N HIS A 29 -5.03 7.98 -10.27
CA HIS A 29 -4.99 9.26 -9.57
C HIS A 29 -3.66 9.52 -8.84
N GLY A 30 -2.86 8.48 -8.61
CA GLY A 30 -1.58 8.59 -7.93
C GLY A 30 -1.65 8.24 -6.44
N LEU A 31 -0.48 8.28 -5.79
CA LEU A 31 -0.30 7.83 -4.41
C LEU A 31 -1.02 8.71 -3.39
N LYS A 32 -1.01 10.04 -3.57
CA LYS A 32 -1.64 10.97 -2.62
C LYS A 32 -3.13 10.68 -2.41
N GLN A 33 -3.87 10.47 -3.48
CA GLN A 33 -5.29 10.13 -3.41
C GLN A 33 -5.52 8.72 -2.83
N ALA A 34 -4.56 7.81 -3.03
CA ALA A 34 -4.61 6.50 -2.42
C ALA A 34 -4.40 6.56 -0.89
N GLU A 35 -3.50 7.43 -0.41
CA GLU A 35 -3.33 7.74 1.02
C GLU A 35 -4.62 8.31 1.61
N GLU A 36 -5.19 9.33 0.98
CA GLU A 36 -6.45 9.95 1.43
C GLU A 36 -7.58 8.92 1.55
N TYR A 37 -7.68 7.99 0.59
CA TYR A 37 -8.63 6.88 0.67
C TYR A 37 -8.30 5.89 1.80
N PHE A 38 -7.02 5.57 2.00
CA PHE A 38 -6.58 4.68 3.08
C PHE A 38 -6.92 5.26 4.47
N GLU A 39 -6.73 6.57 4.69
CA GLU A 39 -7.07 7.24 5.96
C GLU A 39 -8.57 7.26 6.27
N GLN A 40 -9.42 7.13 5.25
CA GLN A 40 -10.87 7.04 5.42
C GLN A 40 -11.33 5.64 5.86
N LEU A 41 -10.47 4.62 5.72
CA LEU A 41 -10.82 3.25 6.14
C LEU A 41 -10.87 3.17 7.67
N ARG A 42 -11.99 2.66 8.19
CA ARG A 42 -12.20 2.48 9.64
C ARG A 42 -12.10 1.02 10.08
N SER A 43 -12.31 0.07 9.16
CA SER A 43 -12.25 -1.36 9.47
C SER A 43 -10.81 -1.87 9.44
N SER A 44 -10.41 -2.60 10.49
CA SER A 44 -9.12 -3.31 10.51
C SER A 44 -8.97 -4.27 9.33
N VAL A 45 -10.06 -4.90 8.86
CA VAL A 45 -10.03 -5.80 7.69
C VAL A 45 -9.68 -5.02 6.43
N SER A 46 -10.32 -3.87 6.20
CA SER A 46 -10.05 -3.02 5.04
C SER A 46 -8.64 -2.43 5.08
N LEU A 47 -8.18 -1.98 6.25
CA LEU A 47 -6.82 -1.47 6.43
C LEU A 47 -5.77 -2.57 6.17
N LYS A 48 -5.99 -3.79 6.69
CA LYS A 48 -5.14 -4.96 6.42
C LYS A 48 -5.09 -5.32 4.93
N ALA A 49 -6.19 -5.15 4.22
CA ALA A 49 -6.23 -5.41 2.79
C ALA A 49 -5.53 -4.33 1.97
N ALA A 50 -5.61 -3.08 2.42
CA ALA A 50 -5.13 -1.92 1.66
C ALA A 50 -3.64 -1.61 1.88
N TYR A 51 -3.03 -1.97 3.02
CA TYR A 51 -1.65 -1.54 3.28
C TYR A 51 -0.65 -2.07 2.25
N LEU A 52 -0.82 -3.31 1.78
CA LEU A 52 0.18 -3.94 0.92
C LEU A 52 0.20 -3.29 -0.47
N PRO A 53 -0.94 -3.03 -1.14
CA PRO A 53 -0.96 -2.22 -2.36
C PRO A 53 -0.36 -0.83 -2.17
N LEU A 54 -0.63 -0.15 -1.05
CA LEU A 54 -0.10 1.20 -0.80
C LEU A 54 1.41 1.18 -0.61
N LEU A 55 1.92 0.27 0.23
CA LEU A 55 3.36 0.06 0.43
C LEU A 55 4.07 -0.24 -0.89
N ARG A 56 3.53 -1.14 -1.70
CA ARG A 56 4.07 -1.45 -3.03
C ARG A 56 4.05 -0.25 -3.96
N GLY A 57 3.09 0.65 -3.81
CA GLY A 57 3.05 1.92 -4.52
C GLY A 57 4.28 2.79 -4.19
N TYR A 58 4.60 2.99 -2.91
CA TYR A 58 5.83 3.72 -2.52
C TYR A 58 7.09 3.03 -3.02
N VAL A 59 7.16 1.69 -2.89
CA VAL A 59 8.31 0.91 -3.37
C VAL A 59 8.54 1.12 -4.88
N LYS A 60 7.48 1.03 -5.69
CA LYS A 60 7.56 1.29 -7.14
C LYS A 60 7.93 2.73 -7.47
N GLY A 61 7.44 3.69 -6.68
CA GLY A 61 7.78 5.10 -6.80
C GLY A 61 9.18 5.45 -6.28
N ARG A 62 9.89 4.50 -5.67
CA ARG A 62 11.18 4.71 -4.97
C ARG A 62 11.12 5.77 -3.87
N LEU A 63 9.97 5.92 -3.24
CA LEU A 63 9.70 6.91 -2.20
C LEU A 63 10.12 6.35 -0.83
N VAL A 64 11.41 6.48 -0.51
CA VAL A 64 12.02 5.85 0.69
C VAL A 64 11.43 6.40 1.97
N GLN A 65 11.40 7.72 2.13
CA GLN A 65 10.97 8.37 3.37
C GLN A 65 9.50 8.10 3.66
N GLU A 66 8.66 8.12 2.63
CA GLU A 66 7.23 7.85 2.72
C GLU A 66 6.97 6.37 3.03
N ALA A 67 7.72 5.44 2.43
CA ALA A 67 7.62 4.03 2.73
C ALA A 67 8.03 3.70 4.18
N GLU A 68 9.08 4.35 4.70
CA GLU A 68 9.53 4.21 6.10
C GLU A 68 8.48 4.74 7.08
N ALA A 69 7.99 5.96 6.88
CA ALA A 69 6.94 6.54 7.71
C ALA A 69 5.67 5.68 7.69
N PHE A 70 5.33 5.11 6.51
CA PHE A 70 4.20 4.20 6.41
C PHE A 70 4.43 2.88 7.16
N MET A 71 5.65 2.33 7.14
CA MET A 71 6.01 1.14 7.92
C MET A 71 5.90 1.39 9.43
N GLU A 72 6.30 2.56 9.92
CA GLU A 72 6.10 2.94 11.33
C GLU A 72 4.62 2.96 11.69
N LYS A 73 3.77 3.56 10.85
CA LYS A 73 2.31 3.53 11.03
C LYS A 73 1.75 2.11 11.05
N LEU A 74 2.23 1.21 10.18
CA LEU A 74 1.80 -0.20 10.20
C LEU A 74 2.24 -0.93 11.46
N ASN A 75 3.38 -0.55 12.04
CA ASN A 75 3.84 -1.08 13.32
C ASN A 75 2.91 -0.65 14.46
N GLU A 76 2.55 0.63 14.52
CA GLU A 76 1.61 1.17 15.52
C GLU A 76 0.23 0.50 15.43
N LEU A 77 -0.23 0.18 14.21
CA LEU A 77 -1.47 -0.55 13.97
C LEU A 77 -1.37 -2.06 14.25
N GLY A 78 -0.18 -2.59 14.55
CA GLY A 78 0.07 -4.00 14.79
C GLY A 78 -0.08 -4.87 13.54
N PHE A 79 0.19 -4.33 12.34
CA PHE A 79 0.02 -5.04 11.07
C PHE A 79 1.32 -5.67 10.55
N LEU A 80 2.47 -5.38 11.15
CA LEU A 80 3.76 -6.00 10.83
C LEU A 80 3.92 -7.41 11.43
N VAL A 81 2.92 -8.27 11.21
CA VAL A 81 2.87 -9.65 11.74
C VAL A 81 3.37 -10.70 10.75
N THR A 82 3.71 -10.28 9.53
CA THR A 82 4.25 -11.16 8.48
C THR A 82 5.52 -10.55 7.88
N PRO A 83 6.41 -11.34 7.27
CA PRO A 83 7.64 -10.81 6.67
C PRO A 83 7.41 -10.00 5.38
N HIS A 84 6.20 -10.03 4.80
CA HIS A 84 5.92 -9.42 3.50
C HIS A 84 6.26 -7.92 3.41
N PRO A 85 5.89 -7.05 4.38
CA PRO A 85 6.21 -5.62 4.31
C PRO A 85 7.73 -5.38 4.32
N PHE A 86 8.47 -6.10 5.15
CA PHE A 86 9.93 -6.01 5.22
C PHE A 86 10.60 -6.46 3.92
N ASN A 87 10.09 -7.52 3.28
CA ASN A 87 10.60 -7.96 1.99
C ASN A 87 10.39 -6.91 0.89
N GLU A 88 9.31 -6.14 0.93
CA GLU A 88 9.10 -5.04 -0.02
C GLU A 88 10.07 -3.86 0.27
N MET A 89 10.31 -3.53 1.54
CA MET A 89 11.30 -2.52 1.93
C MET A 89 12.72 -2.90 1.51
N MET A 90 13.11 -4.17 1.66
CA MET A 90 14.44 -4.63 1.25
C MET A 90 14.68 -4.42 -0.25
N LYS A 91 13.65 -4.63 -1.09
CA LYS A 91 13.75 -4.31 -2.53
C LYS A 91 13.89 -2.81 -2.78
N LEU A 92 13.18 -1.98 -2.01
CA LEU A 92 13.25 -0.53 -2.16
C LEU A 92 14.65 0.02 -1.86
N TYR A 93 15.29 -0.47 -0.80
CA TYR A 93 16.65 -0.06 -0.46
C TYR A 93 17.67 -0.52 -1.50
N ASP A 94 17.59 -1.78 -1.95
CA ASP A 94 18.47 -2.31 -3.01
C ASP A 94 18.35 -1.50 -4.31
N GLN A 95 17.11 -1.19 -4.72
CA GLN A 95 16.85 -0.37 -5.91
C GLN A 95 17.36 1.08 -5.78
N ASN A 96 17.31 1.66 -4.58
CA ASN A 96 17.83 3.00 -4.34
C ASN A 96 19.35 3.04 -4.29
N GLN A 97 19.99 2.05 -3.69
CA GLN A 97 21.44 1.94 -3.67
C GLN A 97 22.00 1.87 -5.10
N GLN A 98 21.46 0.95 -5.92
CA GLN A 98 21.86 0.81 -7.33
C GLN A 98 21.62 2.10 -8.13
N TYR A 99 20.57 2.86 -7.80
CA TYR A 99 20.31 4.14 -8.45
C TYR A 99 21.38 5.18 -8.08
N ASN A 100 21.76 5.27 -6.80
CA ASN A 100 22.78 6.21 -6.34
C ASN A 100 24.15 5.91 -6.98
N GLU A 101 24.56 4.64 -7.00
CA GLU A 101 25.81 4.19 -7.63
C GLU A 101 25.87 4.60 -9.12
N ARG A 102 24.79 4.38 -9.88
CA ARG A 102 24.71 4.78 -11.30
C ARG A 102 24.70 6.29 -11.51
N CYS A 103 24.19 7.08 -10.56
CA CYS A 103 24.21 8.53 -10.65
C CYS A 103 25.62 9.08 -10.40
N GLU A 104 26.38 8.44 -9.49
CA GLU A 104 27.77 8.78 -9.19
C GLU A 104 28.72 8.37 -10.33
N GLU A 105 28.50 7.21 -10.97
CA GLU A 105 29.26 6.77 -12.16
C GLU A 105 28.99 7.61 -13.42
N GLY A 106 27.91 8.39 -13.42
CA GLY A 106 27.55 9.32 -14.51
C GLY A 106 28.18 10.71 -14.40
N VAL A 107 29.00 10.97 -13.38
CA VAL A 107 29.73 12.23 -13.21
C VAL A 107 31.10 12.12 -13.90
N PRO A 108 31.37 12.90 -14.98
CA PRO A 108 32.66 12.88 -15.68
C PRO A 108 33.82 13.44 -14.85
#